data_AF-A0A2E8CFX7-F1
#
_entry.id   AF-A0A2E8CFX7-F1
#
_cell.length_a   1.000
_cell.length_b   1.000
_cell.length_c   1.000
_cell.angle_alpha   90.00
_cell.angle_beta   90.00
_cell.angle_gamma   90.00
#
_symmetry.space_group_name_H-M   'P 1'
#
loop_
_entity.id
_entity.type
_entity.pdbx_description
1 polymer ?
#
loop_
_entity_poly.entity_id
_entity_poly.type
_entity_poly.pdbx_seq_one_letter_code
_entity_poly.pdbx_strand_id
1 'polypeptide(L)'
;MANTTFNGPVRSENGFTVVSKNSSTGAFTTSFTLDGSGMQIAPVSLADAASTTLTAATNAGRINLVGDNTQDSTYVLPAPTAGVFYRFVYAGGAADATDALIITPGNSNFYVGGVTFLDTDGNEVSSVFSDGNSNSSIQLNVPAGFDITVLGLDTTNYQIFGNVTSTTAPAFADQ
;
A
#
# COMPACT_ATOMS: atom_id res chain seq x y z
N MET A 1 7.18 27.10 -15.83
CA MET A 1 6.39 28.03 -15.00
C MET A 1 7.18 28.29 -13.73
N ALA A 2 7.38 29.55 -13.35
CA ALA A 2 7.99 29.86 -12.06
C ALA A 2 7.07 29.33 -10.95
N ASN A 3 7.64 28.60 -9.99
CA ASN A 3 6.89 28.13 -8.83
C ASN A 3 6.56 29.35 -7.96
N THR A 4 5.30 29.79 -7.93
CA THR A 4 4.90 30.89 -7.04
C THR A 4 4.64 30.33 -5.64
N THR A 5 5.53 30.62 -4.69
CA THR A 5 5.29 30.27 -3.29
C THR A 5 4.33 31.29 -2.69
N PHE A 6 3.19 30.81 -2.16
CA PHE A 6 2.31 31.66 -1.37
C PHE A 6 2.81 31.73 0.08
N ASN A 7 2.97 32.94 0.61
CA ASN A 7 3.36 33.18 2.00
C ASN A 7 2.21 33.88 2.72
N GLY A 8 1.51 33.17 3.60
CA GLY A 8 0.38 33.69 4.38
C GLY A 8 -0.65 32.62 4.74
N PRO A 9 -1.62 32.92 5.61
CA PRO A 9 -2.74 32.02 5.88
C PRO A 9 -3.71 31.98 4.70
N VAL A 10 -4.21 30.79 4.38
CA VAL A 10 -5.31 30.60 3.41
C VAL A 10 -6.56 30.18 4.15
N ARG A 11 -7.68 30.86 3.90
CA ARG A 11 -9.02 30.49 4.40
C ARG A 11 -9.89 30.11 3.21
N SER A 12 -10.58 28.98 3.31
CA SER A 12 -11.52 28.51 2.28
C SER A 12 -12.83 28.09 2.93
N GLU A 13 -13.96 28.56 2.38
CA GLU A 13 -15.30 28.21 2.86
C GLU A 13 -15.72 26.80 2.40
N ASN A 14 -15.21 26.35 1.25
CA ASN A 14 -15.56 25.07 0.63
C ASN A 14 -14.40 24.05 0.67
N GLY A 15 -13.34 24.34 1.44
CA GLY A 15 -12.22 23.43 1.62
C GLY A 15 -11.07 23.58 0.62
N PHE A 16 -10.19 22.59 0.59
CA PHE A 16 -8.98 22.54 -0.23
C PHE A 16 -8.90 21.22 -0.99
N THR A 17 -8.52 21.29 -2.27
CA THR A 17 -8.21 20.11 -3.07
C THR A 17 -6.76 20.17 -3.51
N VAL A 18 -6.00 19.12 -3.20
CA VAL A 18 -4.65 18.97 -3.72
C VAL A 18 -4.75 18.24 -5.06
N VAL A 19 -4.21 18.87 -6.10
CA VAL A 19 -4.19 18.30 -7.45
C VAL A 19 -2.76 18.22 -7.96
N SER A 20 -2.46 17.18 -8.74
CA SER A 20 -1.27 17.12 -9.60
C SER A 20 -1.68 17.30 -11.06
N LYS A 21 -0.84 17.96 -11.86
CA LYS A 21 -1.08 18.13 -13.30
C LYS A 21 -0.13 17.22 -14.08
N ASN A 22 -0.67 16.36 -14.93
CA ASN A 22 0.11 15.58 -15.88
C ASN A 22 0.79 16.54 -16.87
N SER A 23 2.11 16.48 -16.99
CA SER A 23 2.89 17.40 -17.84
C SER A 23 2.71 17.15 -19.34
N SER A 24 2.32 15.94 -19.74
CA SER A 24 2.14 15.54 -21.14
C SER A 24 0.72 15.78 -21.64
N THR A 25 -0.30 15.48 -20.81
CA THR A 25 -1.72 15.60 -21.20
C THR A 25 -2.39 16.86 -20.65
N GLY A 26 -1.79 17.51 -19.66
CA GLY A 26 -2.38 18.65 -18.95
C GLY A 26 -3.53 18.28 -18.01
N ALA A 27 -3.87 16.99 -17.88
CA ALA A 27 -4.95 16.52 -17.01
C ALA A 27 -4.60 16.76 -15.54
N PHE A 28 -5.59 17.18 -14.74
CA PHE A 28 -5.46 17.27 -13.29
C PHE A 28 -5.96 15.99 -12.62
N THR A 29 -5.20 15.50 -11.65
CA THR A 29 -5.57 14.37 -10.79
C THR A 29 -5.68 14.87 -9.36
N THR A 30 -6.83 14.68 -8.73
CA THR A 30 -7.04 14.97 -7.32
C THR A 30 -6.34 13.93 -6.45
N SER A 31 -5.53 14.40 -5.50
CA SER A 31 -4.88 13.58 -4.48
C SER A 31 -5.78 13.40 -3.26
N PHE A 32 -6.29 14.49 -2.70
CA PHE A 32 -7.27 14.48 -1.62
C PHE A 32 -8.04 15.80 -1.59
N THR A 33 -9.21 15.78 -0.96
CA THR A 33 -10.02 16.96 -0.63
C THR A 33 -10.16 17.06 0.89
N LEU A 34 -9.98 18.26 1.43
CA LEU A 34 -10.32 18.61 2.81
C LEU A 34 -11.50 19.58 2.76
N ASP A 35 -12.70 19.18 3.13
CA ASP A 35 -13.88 20.06 3.15
C ASP A 35 -14.71 19.86 4.43
N GLY A 36 -15.99 20.27 4.43
CA GLY A 36 -16.91 20.09 5.56
C GLY A 36 -17.11 18.62 5.97
N SER A 37 -16.75 17.66 5.12
CA SER A 37 -16.79 16.22 5.39
C SER A 37 -15.47 15.68 5.95
N GLY A 38 -14.44 16.52 6.10
CA GLY A 38 -13.10 16.13 6.54
C GLY A 38 -12.19 15.73 5.36
N MET A 39 -11.23 14.84 5.63
CA MET A 39 -10.28 14.36 4.62
C MET A 39 -10.89 13.23 3.78
N GLN A 40 -11.03 13.51 2.49
CA GLN A 40 -11.55 12.58 1.49
C GLN A 40 -10.42 12.12 0.57
N ILE A 41 -10.19 10.81 0.55
CA ILE A 41 -9.19 10.16 -0.30
C ILE A 41 -9.89 8.99 -1.01
N ALA A 42 -9.96 9.04 -2.34
CA ALA A 42 -10.52 7.95 -3.11
C ALA A 42 -9.59 6.72 -3.06
N PRO A 43 -10.10 5.50 -2.82
CA PRO A 43 -9.30 4.29 -2.90
C PRO A 43 -8.84 4.03 -4.34
N VAL A 44 -7.85 3.14 -4.49
CA VAL A 44 -7.37 2.64 -5.78
C VAL A 44 -7.67 1.15 -5.84
N SER A 45 -8.53 0.75 -6.77
CA SER A 45 -8.67 -0.66 -7.14
C SER A 45 -7.46 -1.06 -7.97
N LEU A 46 -6.65 -1.98 -7.46
CA LEU A 46 -5.54 -2.55 -8.20
C LEU A 46 -6.09 -3.51 -9.27
N ALA A 47 -5.41 -3.57 -10.42
CA ALA A 47 -5.84 -4.42 -11.52
C ALA A 47 -5.48 -5.89 -11.26
N ASP A 48 -6.31 -6.79 -11.79
CA ASP A 48 -6.01 -8.23 -11.93
C ASP A 48 -4.86 -8.40 -12.95
N ALA A 49 -3.64 -8.53 -12.43
CA ALA A 49 -2.43 -8.56 -13.23
C ALA A 49 -1.27 -9.18 -12.43
N ALA A 50 -0.46 -9.99 -13.11
CA ALA A 50 0.70 -10.66 -12.50
C ALA A 50 1.69 -9.69 -11.81
N SER A 51 1.82 -8.47 -12.31
CA SER A 51 2.64 -7.43 -11.65
C SER A 51 2.09 -6.03 -11.89
N THR A 52 2.06 -5.24 -10.82
CA THR A 52 1.69 -3.82 -10.84
C THR A 52 2.75 -3.02 -10.12
N THR A 53 3.41 -2.09 -10.82
CA THR A 53 4.31 -1.11 -10.21
C THR A 53 3.51 0.06 -9.65
N LEU A 54 3.62 0.27 -8.35
CA LEU A 54 2.94 1.34 -7.63
C LEU A 54 3.76 2.63 -7.67
N THR A 55 3.07 3.75 -7.57
CA THR A 55 3.71 5.06 -7.48
C THR A 55 3.18 5.84 -6.30
N ALA A 56 3.99 6.75 -5.75
CA ALA A 56 3.51 7.64 -4.71
C ALA A 56 2.32 8.50 -5.17
N ALA A 57 2.35 8.98 -6.42
CA ALA A 57 1.29 9.83 -6.98
C ALA A 57 -0.07 9.12 -7.04
N THR A 58 -0.08 7.84 -7.42
CA THR A 58 -1.31 7.07 -7.56
C THR A 58 -1.73 6.38 -6.27
N ASN A 59 -0.80 5.84 -5.48
CA ASN A 59 -1.11 4.84 -4.44
C ASN A 59 -0.84 5.30 -3.00
N ALA A 60 0.09 6.24 -2.79
CA ALA A 60 0.46 6.64 -1.44
C ALA A 60 -0.66 7.43 -0.75
N GLY A 61 -0.81 7.22 0.55
CA GLY A 61 -1.85 7.86 1.34
C GLY A 61 -3.27 7.35 1.05
N ARG A 62 -3.43 6.41 0.11
CA ARG A 62 -4.71 5.83 -0.30
C ARG A 62 -4.85 4.40 0.20
N ILE A 63 -6.09 3.92 0.23
CA ILE A 63 -6.39 2.50 0.37
C ILE A 63 -6.26 1.86 -1.01
N ASN A 64 -5.35 0.90 -1.13
CA ASN A 64 -5.16 0.10 -2.34
C ASN A 64 -5.96 -1.20 -2.16
N LEU A 65 -7.07 -1.30 -2.88
CA LEU A 65 -7.98 -2.43 -2.83
C LEU A 65 -7.44 -3.54 -3.73
N VAL A 66 -7.18 -4.69 -3.14
CA VAL A 66 -6.76 -5.92 -3.83
C VAL A 66 -8.00 -6.79 -4.02
N GLY A 67 -8.38 -7.06 -5.27
CA GLY A 67 -9.52 -7.91 -5.59
C GLY A 67 -9.18 -9.40 -5.60
N ASP A 68 -10.16 -10.21 -5.99
CA ASP A 68 -9.96 -11.62 -6.34
C ASP A 68 -9.23 -11.70 -7.68
N ASN A 69 -7.95 -12.06 -7.66
CA ASN A 69 -7.15 -12.12 -8.87
C ASN A 69 -7.24 -13.48 -9.55
N THR A 70 -6.89 -13.52 -10.84
CA THR A 70 -6.87 -14.78 -11.61
C THR A 70 -5.49 -15.41 -11.68
N GLN A 71 -4.49 -14.74 -11.10
CA GLN A 71 -3.10 -15.19 -11.01
C GLN A 71 -2.42 -14.58 -9.78
N ASP A 72 -1.30 -15.16 -9.38
CA ASP A 72 -0.45 -14.56 -8.34
C ASP A 72 -0.06 -13.14 -8.76
N SER A 73 -0.36 -12.18 -7.89
CA SER A 73 -0.26 -10.75 -8.21
C SER A 73 0.81 -10.10 -7.35
N THR A 74 1.80 -9.47 -8.01
CA THR A 74 2.91 -8.79 -7.35
C THR A 74 2.74 -7.28 -7.38
N TYR A 75 2.71 -6.65 -6.22
CA TYR A 75 2.64 -5.21 -6.03
C TYR A 75 4.01 -4.64 -5.69
N VAL A 76 4.62 -3.94 -6.64
CA VAL A 76 5.97 -3.38 -6.50
C VAL A 76 5.90 -1.98 -5.91
N LEU A 77 6.39 -1.80 -4.70
CA LEU A 77 6.49 -0.50 -4.04
C LEU A 77 7.57 0.37 -4.70
N PRO A 78 7.43 1.71 -4.68
CA PRO A 78 8.51 2.61 -5.05
C PRO A 78 9.61 2.65 -3.97
N ALA A 79 10.67 3.42 -4.21
CA ALA A 79 11.68 3.71 -3.19
C ALA A 79 11.04 4.34 -1.93
N PRO A 80 11.41 3.86 -0.72
CA PRO A 80 10.84 4.39 0.51
C PRO A 80 11.15 5.87 0.69
N THR A 81 10.16 6.59 1.16
CA THR A 81 10.26 7.99 1.56
C THR A 81 9.68 8.10 2.97
N ALA A 82 10.45 8.63 3.90
CA ALA A 82 10.05 8.75 5.30
C ALA A 82 8.65 9.38 5.44
N GLY A 83 7.75 8.70 6.14
CA GLY A 83 6.39 9.18 6.41
C GLY A 83 5.36 8.89 5.31
N VAL A 84 5.77 8.37 4.15
CA VAL A 84 4.85 7.99 3.07
C VAL A 84 4.38 6.57 3.27
N PHE A 85 3.06 6.35 3.35
CA PHE A 85 2.49 5.02 3.55
C PHE A 85 1.67 4.53 2.35
N TYR A 86 1.59 3.21 2.24
CA TYR A 86 0.76 2.46 1.31
C TYR A 86 -0.06 1.48 2.14
N ARG A 87 -1.39 1.60 2.11
CA ARG A 87 -2.30 0.67 2.78
C ARG A 87 -2.92 -0.25 1.76
N PHE A 88 -2.86 -1.55 2.01
CA PHE A 88 -3.42 -2.60 1.17
C PHE A 88 -4.54 -3.28 1.94
N VAL A 89 -5.72 -3.36 1.32
CA VAL A 89 -6.89 -3.98 1.91
C VAL A 89 -7.46 -4.97 0.92
N TYR A 90 -7.72 -6.18 1.38
CA TYR A 90 -8.41 -7.16 0.57
C TYR A 90 -9.88 -6.77 0.37
N ALA A 91 -10.32 -6.81 -0.88
CA ALA A 91 -11.64 -6.40 -1.33
C ALA A 91 -12.37 -7.53 -2.07
N GLY A 92 -11.84 -8.76 -2.01
CA GLY A 92 -12.46 -9.96 -2.55
C GLY A 92 -13.71 -10.39 -1.80
N GLY A 93 -14.58 -11.14 -2.48
CA GLY A 93 -15.85 -11.63 -1.93
C GLY A 93 -15.76 -13.01 -1.27
N ALA A 94 -14.64 -13.70 -1.43
CA ALA A 94 -14.31 -15.01 -0.90
C ALA A 94 -12.81 -15.04 -0.57
N ALA A 95 -12.24 -16.19 -0.18
CA ALA A 95 -10.78 -16.30 -0.19
C ALA A 95 -10.27 -16.32 -1.63
N ASP A 96 -9.16 -15.60 -1.88
CA ASP A 96 -8.53 -15.58 -3.18
C ASP A 96 -8.05 -17.00 -3.51
N ALA A 97 -8.08 -17.40 -4.78
CA ALA A 97 -7.49 -18.67 -5.20
C ALA A 97 -5.98 -18.55 -5.48
N THR A 98 -5.44 -17.34 -5.38
CA THR A 98 -4.10 -16.95 -5.79
C THR A 98 -3.39 -16.14 -4.72
N ASP A 99 -2.07 -15.99 -4.87
CA ASP A 99 -1.25 -15.29 -3.89
C ASP A 99 -1.15 -13.79 -4.18
N ALA A 100 -1.08 -12.98 -3.12
CA ALA A 100 -0.79 -11.55 -3.21
C ALA A 100 0.60 -11.29 -2.63
N LEU A 101 1.51 -10.74 -3.44
CA LEU A 101 2.88 -10.42 -3.04
C LEU A 101 3.06 -8.90 -2.97
N ILE A 102 3.69 -8.40 -1.91
CA ILE A 102 4.08 -7.00 -1.78
C ILE A 102 5.59 -6.94 -1.68
N ILE A 103 6.23 -6.32 -2.67
CA ILE A 103 7.68 -6.31 -2.78
C ILE A 103 8.22 -4.87 -2.73
N THR A 104 9.39 -4.71 -2.13
CA THR A 104 10.16 -3.46 -2.20
C THR A 104 10.74 -3.30 -3.62
N PRO A 105 11.24 -2.12 -4.03
CA PRO A 105 11.78 -1.94 -5.38
C PRO A 105 13.06 -2.73 -5.66
N GLY A 106 13.65 -3.38 -4.66
CA GLY A 106 14.78 -4.29 -4.79
C GLY A 106 15.39 -4.68 -3.44
N ASN A 107 16.32 -5.64 -3.46
CA ASN A 107 16.93 -6.24 -2.25
C ASN A 107 17.80 -5.29 -1.41
N SER A 108 18.03 -4.06 -1.86
CA SER A 108 18.62 -2.98 -1.05
C SER A 108 17.64 -2.35 -0.06
N ASN A 109 16.36 -2.66 -0.17
CA ASN A 109 15.27 -2.13 0.63
C ASN A 109 14.56 -3.30 1.30
N PHE A 110 14.46 -3.29 2.63
CA PHE A 110 13.85 -4.39 3.38
C PHE A 110 12.75 -3.90 4.32
N TYR A 111 11.97 -4.85 4.80
CA TYR A 111 10.93 -4.64 5.79
C TYR A 111 11.46 -4.73 7.22
N VAL A 112 10.98 -3.85 8.07
CA VAL A 112 11.10 -3.93 9.53
C VAL A 112 9.70 -4.07 10.10
N GLY A 113 9.48 -5.04 10.99
CA GLY A 113 8.19 -5.29 11.62
C GLY A 113 7.58 -6.62 11.17
N GLY A 114 6.26 -6.66 11.10
CA GLY A 114 5.54 -7.91 10.86
C GLY A 114 4.03 -7.73 10.90
N VAL A 115 3.32 -8.83 10.63
CA VAL A 115 1.85 -8.87 10.62
C VAL A 115 1.33 -9.88 11.63
N THR A 116 0.11 -9.68 12.08
CA THR A 116 -0.64 -10.72 12.80
C THR A 116 -1.26 -11.68 11.79
N PHE A 117 -0.98 -12.97 11.93
CA PHE A 117 -1.63 -14.03 11.18
C PHE A 117 -2.84 -14.54 11.96
N LEU A 118 -3.99 -14.58 11.29
CA LEU A 118 -5.26 -15.11 11.75
C LEU A 118 -5.55 -16.38 10.95
N ASP A 119 -5.34 -17.54 11.57
CA ASP A 119 -5.47 -18.83 10.91
C ASP A 119 -6.93 -19.25 10.75
N THR A 120 -7.29 -19.70 9.55
CA THR A 120 -8.63 -20.19 9.21
C THR A 120 -8.79 -21.71 9.27
N ASP A 121 -7.70 -22.49 9.37
CA ASP A 121 -7.77 -23.96 9.40
C ASP A 121 -7.36 -24.60 10.75
N GLY A 122 -6.65 -23.87 11.62
CA GLY A 122 -6.37 -24.28 13.00
C GLY A 122 -6.96 -23.36 14.09
N ASN A 123 -7.45 -22.17 13.73
CA ASN A 123 -7.94 -21.12 14.65
C ASN A 123 -6.86 -20.53 15.60
N GLU A 124 -5.59 -20.55 15.21
CA GLU A 124 -4.52 -19.87 15.92
C GLU A 124 -4.35 -18.40 15.52
N VAL A 125 -3.76 -17.63 16.45
CA VAL A 125 -3.28 -16.28 16.19
C VAL A 125 -1.78 -16.25 16.46
N SER A 126 -1.01 -15.80 15.48
CA SER A 126 0.44 -15.69 15.62
C SER A 126 0.98 -14.41 15.00
N SER A 127 2.24 -14.12 15.27
CA SER A 127 2.96 -13.00 14.67
C SER A 127 3.97 -13.53 13.65
N VAL A 128 3.95 -12.97 12.44
CA VAL A 128 4.92 -13.25 11.39
C VAL A 128 5.77 -12.00 11.19
N PHE A 129 7.08 -12.13 11.34
CA PHE A 129 8.02 -11.01 11.27
C PHE A 129 8.94 -11.12 10.08
N SER A 130 9.37 -9.96 9.57
CA SER A 130 10.57 -9.90 8.76
C SER A 130 11.81 -10.16 9.62
N ASP A 131 12.92 -10.50 8.98
CA ASP A 131 14.22 -10.63 9.65
C ASP A 131 14.82 -9.29 10.08
N GLY A 132 14.23 -8.16 9.64
CA GLY A 132 14.69 -6.81 9.91
C GLY A 132 16.05 -6.48 9.29
N ASN A 133 16.50 -7.24 8.28
CA ASN A 133 17.84 -7.12 7.73
C ASN A 133 17.90 -7.26 6.19
N SER A 134 17.19 -8.21 5.59
CA SER A 134 17.21 -8.38 4.12
C SER A 134 15.87 -8.66 3.47
N ASN A 135 14.85 -9.08 4.22
CA ASN A 135 13.59 -9.49 3.60
C ASN A 135 12.90 -8.32 2.88
N SER A 136 12.82 -8.46 1.56
CA SER A 136 12.36 -7.45 0.60
C SER A 136 11.01 -7.83 -0.04
N SER A 137 10.40 -8.92 0.42
CA SER A 137 9.08 -9.39 0.00
C SER A 137 8.26 -9.90 1.19
N ILE A 138 6.94 -9.77 1.08
CA ILE A 138 5.97 -10.54 1.86
C ILE A 138 4.98 -11.20 0.88
N GLN A 139 4.78 -12.50 1.03
CA GLN A 139 3.79 -13.28 0.31
C GLN A 139 2.60 -13.56 1.22
N LEU A 140 1.40 -13.23 0.74
CA LEU A 140 0.13 -13.54 1.38
C LEU A 140 -0.46 -14.73 0.62
N ASN A 141 -0.48 -15.89 1.25
CA ASN A 141 -0.90 -17.12 0.61
C ASN A 141 -2.43 -17.24 0.59
N VAL A 142 -3.04 -17.25 -0.60
CA VAL A 142 -4.48 -17.51 -0.80
C VAL A 142 -5.33 -16.77 0.24
N PRO A 143 -5.20 -15.43 0.34
CA PRO A 143 -5.75 -14.69 1.47
C PRO A 143 -7.28 -14.71 1.49
N ALA A 144 -7.85 -14.97 2.67
CA ALA A 144 -9.26 -14.73 2.97
C ALA A 144 -9.55 -13.28 3.39
N GLY A 145 -8.51 -12.54 3.77
CA GLY A 145 -8.59 -11.11 4.07
C GLY A 145 -7.28 -10.56 4.63
N PHE A 146 -6.99 -9.30 4.37
CA PHE A 146 -5.86 -8.60 4.99
C PHE A 146 -6.07 -7.09 5.03
N ASP A 147 -5.40 -6.46 5.99
CA ASP A 147 -5.24 -5.01 6.09
C ASP A 147 -3.80 -4.74 6.53
N ILE A 148 -2.97 -4.31 5.57
CA ILE A 148 -1.53 -4.12 5.77
C ILE A 148 -1.20 -2.68 5.45
N THR A 149 -0.45 -2.05 6.34
CA THR A 149 0.18 -0.76 6.08
C THR A 149 1.68 -0.93 5.96
N VAL A 150 2.23 -0.39 4.88
CA VAL A 150 3.66 -0.28 4.63
C VAL A 150 4.02 1.21 4.64
N LEU A 151 4.82 1.62 5.63
CA LEU A 151 5.23 3.01 5.86
C LEU A 151 6.72 3.15 5.56
N GLY A 152 7.12 4.12 4.75
CA GLY A 152 8.53 4.47 4.59
C GLY A 152 9.09 4.90 5.95
N LEU A 153 9.97 4.08 6.52
CA LEU A 153 10.60 4.34 7.81
C LEU A 153 11.65 5.44 7.66
N ASP A 154 12.45 5.32 6.60
CA ASP A 154 13.48 6.25 6.18
C ASP A 154 13.57 6.26 4.64
N THR A 155 14.72 6.61 4.08
CA THR A 155 14.97 6.63 2.62
C THR A 155 15.38 5.26 2.05
N THR A 156 15.48 4.24 2.89
CA THR A 156 16.04 2.92 2.57
C THR A 156 15.06 1.79 2.91
N ASN A 157 14.35 1.85 4.02
CA ASN A 157 13.55 0.74 4.53
C ASN A 157 12.10 1.10 4.80
N TYR A 158 11.28 0.05 4.84
CA TYR A 158 9.86 0.14 5.13
C TYR A 158 9.55 -0.46 6.50
N GLN A 159 8.75 0.25 7.30
CA GLN A 159 8.05 -0.33 8.44
C GLN A 159 6.77 -1.00 7.93
N ILE A 160 6.53 -2.25 8.28
CA ILE A 160 5.30 -2.99 7.96
C ILE A 160 4.55 -3.39 9.23
N PHE A 161 3.21 -3.28 9.19
CA PHE A 161 2.31 -3.73 10.23
C PHE A 161 0.90 -3.98 9.67
N GLY A 162 0.13 -4.83 10.35
CA GLY A 162 -1.23 -5.16 9.93
C GLY A 162 -1.63 -6.58 10.31
N ASN A 163 -2.65 -7.10 9.62
CA ASN A 163 -3.12 -8.47 9.81
C ASN A 163 -3.42 -9.15 8.47
N VAL A 164 -3.27 -10.48 8.47
CA VAL A 164 -3.51 -11.37 7.34
C VAL A 164 -4.32 -12.56 7.83
N THR A 165 -5.35 -12.94 7.08
CA THR A 165 -6.23 -14.06 7.36
C THR A 165 -6.14 -15.04 6.21
N SER A 166 -5.72 -16.27 6.48
CA SER A 166 -5.51 -17.33 5.48
C SER A 166 -5.36 -18.69 6.16
N THR A 167 -5.23 -19.77 5.40
CA THR A 167 -4.86 -21.11 5.93
C THR A 167 -3.36 -21.22 6.12
N THR A 168 -2.59 -20.67 5.18
CA THR A 168 -1.12 -20.68 5.24
C THR A 168 -0.64 -19.33 5.75
N ALA A 169 0.24 -19.34 6.76
CA ALA A 169 0.85 -18.13 7.29
C ALA A 169 1.59 -17.35 6.18
N PRO A 170 1.52 -16.00 6.17
CA PRO A 170 2.31 -15.21 5.24
C PRO A 170 3.81 -15.44 5.46
N ALA A 171 4.61 -15.26 4.41
CA ALA A 171 6.05 -15.48 4.46
C ALA A 171 6.83 -14.23 4.05
N PHE A 172 7.81 -13.83 4.85
CA PHE A 172 8.81 -12.85 4.45
C PHE A 172 10.02 -13.56 3.82
N ALA A 173 10.55 -12.99 2.75
CA ALA A 173 11.72 -13.52 2.05
C ALA A 173 12.48 -12.43 1.30
N ASP A 174 13.67 -12.77 0.83
CA ASP A 174 14.42 -11.98 -0.16
C ASP A 174 13.86 -12.28 -1.57
N GLN A 175 13.83 -11.29 -2.46
CA GLN A 175 13.42 -11.47 -3.87
C GLN A 175 14.48 -12.17 -4.71
#